data_AF-A0A150PL09-F1
#
_entry.id   AF-A0A150PL09-F1
#
_cell.length_a   1.000
_cell.length_b   1.000
_cell.length_c   1.000
_cell.angle_alpha   90.00
_cell.angle_beta   90.00
_cell.angle_gamma   90.00
#
_symmetry.space_group_name_H-M   'P 1'
#
loop_
_entity.id
_entity.type
_entity.pdbx_description
1 polymer ?
#
loop_
_entity_poly.entity_id
_entity_poly.type
_entity_poly.pdbx_seq_one_letter_code
_entity_poly.pdbx_strand_id
1 'polypeptide(L)' 'MIERVRSRGDVFVVEREGEPICRIEPIAPVRSTVRDLVRSLQGAPRPDDGYLDAVEEIAQNQPMLPETPWER' A
#
# COMPACT_ATOMS: atom_id res chain seq x y z
N MET A 1 7.90 -0.52 -19.66
CA MET A 1 6.53 -0.18 -19.21
C MET A 1 6.57 0.79 -18.04
N ILE A 2 7.17 0.43 -16.89
CA ILE A 2 7.25 1.27 -15.68
C ILE A 2 7.83 2.67 -15.94
N GLU A 3 8.91 2.77 -16.73
CA GLU A 3 9.47 4.09 -17.08
C GLU A 3 8.45 4.98 -17.78
N ARG A 4 7.60 4.44 -18.66
CA ARG A 4 6.55 5.22 -19.34
C ARG A 4 5.44 5.65 -18.38
N VAL A 5 5.07 4.79 -17.43
CA VAL A 5 4.15 5.15 -16.35
C VAL A 5 4.73 6.32 -15.56
N ARG A 6 6.01 6.24 -15.17
CA ARG A 6 6.66 7.28 -14.36
C ARG A 6 6.89 8.59 -15.11
N SER A 7 7.46 8.56 -16.31
CA SER A 7 7.93 9.76 -17.02
C SER A 7 6.95 10.32 -18.04
N ARG A 8 5.99 9.51 -18.53
CA ARG A 8 5.02 9.94 -19.56
C ARG A 8 3.58 9.96 -19.05
N GLY A 9 3.34 9.46 -17.85
CA GLY A 9 1.99 9.42 -17.28
C GLY A 9 1.12 8.29 -17.83
N ASP A 10 1.70 7.32 -18.54
CA ASP A 10 0.95 6.24 -19.17
C ASP A 10 0.25 5.36 -18.12
N VAL A 11 -0.96 4.89 -18.43
CA VAL A 11 -1.71 3.94 -17.63
C VAL A 11 -1.79 2.61 -18.39
N PHE A 12 -1.46 1.51 -17.71
CA PHE A 12 -1.55 0.17 -18.27
C PHE A 12 -2.54 -0.66 -17.47
N VAL A 13 -3.38 -1.42 -18.18
CA VAL A 13 -4.20 -2.49 -17.61
C VAL A 13 -3.49 -3.80 -17.88
N VAL A 14 -3.25 -4.58 -16.83
CA VAL A 14 -2.69 -5.93 -16.94
C VAL A 14 -3.85 -6.90 -17.02
N GLU A 15 -3.87 -7.72 -18.07
CA GLU A 15 -4.90 -8.73 -18.31
C GLU A 15 -4.33 -10.14 -18.12
N ARG A 16 -5.17 -11.05 -17.62
CA ARG A 16 -4.94 -12.49 -17.62
C ARG A 16 -6.14 -13.16 -18.28
N GLU A 17 -5.92 -13.90 -19.36
CA GLU A 17 -7.00 -14.56 -20.12
C GLU A 17 -8.08 -13.58 -20.64
N GLY A 18 -7.68 -12.34 -20.95
CA GLY A 18 -8.58 -11.27 -21.38
C GLY A 18 -9.34 -10.58 -20.23
N GLU A 19 -9.10 -10.99 -18.98
CA GLU A 19 -9.68 -10.36 -17.79
C GLU A 19 -8.67 -9.41 -17.12
N PRO A 20 -9.05 -8.15 -16.83
CA PRO A 20 -8.17 -7.19 -16.18
C PRO A 20 -7.92 -7.59 -14.71
N ILE A 21 -6.66 -7.79 -14.35
CA ILE A 21 -6.25 -8.19 -12.98
C ILE A 21 -5.69 -7.03 -12.16
N CYS A 22 -5.06 -6.04 -12.78
CA CYS A 22 -4.59 -4.84 -12.09
C CYS A 22 -4.35 -3.66 -13.04
N ARG A 23 -4.25 -2.46 -12.47
CA ARG A 23 -3.91 -1.22 -13.18
C ARG A 23 -2.60 -0.67 -12.63
N ILE A 24 -1.71 -0.29 -13.54
CA ILE A 24 -0.44 0.35 -13.22
C ILE A 24 -0.50 1.77 -13.75
N GLU A 25 -0.42 2.72 -12.83
CA GLU A 25 -0.58 4.14 -13.12
C GLU A 25 0.43 5.01 -12.37
N PRO A 26 0.66 6.24 -12.85
CA PRO A 26 1.56 7.17 -12.18
C PRO A 26 1.01 7.52 -10.80
N ILE A 27 1.88 7.47 -9.79
CA ILE A 27 1.51 7.95 -8.45
C ILE A 27 1.37 9.47 -8.53
N ALA A 28 0.14 9.97 -8.40
CA ALA A 28 -0.09 11.38 -8.13
C ALA A 28 0.37 11.67 -6.69
N PRO A 29 1.32 12.58 -6.46
CA PRO A 29 1.74 12.92 -5.12
C PRO A 29 0.59 13.62 -4.39
N VAL A 30 -0.12 12.87 -3.55
CA VAL A 30 -1.07 13.45 -2.61
C VAL A 30 -0.27 14.11 -1.50
N ARG A 31 -0.34 15.44 -1.40
CA ARG A 31 0.22 16.15 -0.25
C ARG A 31 -0.66 15.85 0.96
N SER A 32 -0.16 14.99 1.84
CA SER A 32 -0.80 14.69 3.12
C SER A 32 0.13 15.12 4.25
N THR A 33 -0.45 15.69 5.29
CA THR A 33 0.29 16.06 6.51
C THR A 33 0.06 15.03 7.61
N VAL A 34 0.93 15.00 8.62
CA VAL A 34 0.71 14.20 9.84
C VAL A 34 -0.65 14.51 10.47
N ARG A 35 -1.12 15.77 10.36
CA ARG A 35 -2.45 16.17 10.81
C ARG A 35 -3.56 15.46 10.04
N ASP A 36 -3.41 15.28 8.74
CA ASP A 36 -4.40 14.59 7.90
C ASP A 36 -4.45 13.10 8.23
N LEU A 37 -3.29 12.49 8.54
CA LEU A 37 -3.22 11.12 9.05
C LEU A 37 -3.95 10.97 10.39
N VAL A 38 -3.63 11.82 11.38
CA VAL A 38 -4.29 11.78 12.70
C VAL A 38 -5.79 11.95 12.58
N ARG A 39 -6.25 12.90 11.74
CA ARG A 39 -7.69 13.09 11.48
C ARG A 39 -8.34 11.83 10.90
N SER A 40 -7.65 11.16 9.97
CA SER A 40 -8.16 9.93 9.36
C SER A 40 -8.28 8.80 10.37
N LEU A 41 -7.28 8.63 11.24
CA LEU A 41 -7.29 7.62 12.30
C LEU A 41 -8.38 7.88 13.35
N GLN A 42 -8.61 9.15 13.71
CA GLN A 42 -9.68 9.53 14.64
C GLN A 42 -11.08 9.31 14.07
N GLY A 43 -11.24 9.42 12.75
CA GLY A 43 -12.51 9.20 12.06
C GLY A 43 -12.78 7.74 11.72
N ALA A 44 -11.79 6.85 11.86
CA ALA A 44 -11.94 5.44 11.54
C ALA A 44 -12.76 4.71 12.61
N PRO A 45 -13.61 3.74 12.23
CA PRO A 45 -14.27 2.88 13.20
C PRO A 45 -13.20 2.10 14.00
N ARG A 46 -13.46 1.93 15.29
CA ARG A 46 -12.59 1.10 16.13
C ARG A 46 -12.65 -0.36 15.63
N PRO A 47 -11.50 -1.02 15.40
CA PRO A 47 -11.48 -2.45 15.11
C PRO A 47 -12.06 -3.26 16.26
N ASP A 48 -12.59 -4.44 15.96
CA ASP A 48 -13.02 -5.37 17.01
C ASP A 48 -11.83 -5.93 17.79
N ASP A 49 -12.13 -6.46 18.98
CA ASP A 49 -11.10 -6.98 19.89
C ASP A 49 -10.32 -8.15 19.27
N GLY A 50 -10.97 -9.01 18.48
CA GLY A 50 -10.32 -10.14 17.82
C GLY A 50 -9.29 -9.71 16.77
N TYR A 51 -9.58 -8.65 16.02
CA TYR A 51 -8.62 -8.05 15.10
C TYR A 51 -7.44 -7.44 15.86
N LEU A 52 -7.69 -6.75 16.98
CA LEU A 52 -6.63 -6.13 17.78
C LEU A 52 -5.69 -7.17 18.38
N ASP A 53 -6.23 -8.26 18.95
CA ASP A 53 -5.45 -9.36 19.50
C ASP A 53 -4.57 -10.01 18.43
N ALA A 54 -5.13 -10.26 17.23
CA ALA A 54 -4.37 -10.83 16.12
C ALA A 54 -3.22 -9.93 15.65
N VAL A 55 -3.45 -8.61 15.57
CA VAL A 55 -2.40 -7.65 15.22
C VAL A 55 -1.32 -7.60 16.28
N GLU A 56 -1.68 -7.63 17.57
CA GLU A 56 -0.72 -7.64 18.67
C GLU A 56 0.17 -8.88 18.62
N GLU A 57 -0.41 -10.07 18.43
CA GLU A 57 0.34 -11.32 18.30
C GLU A 57 1.32 -11.27 17.13
N ILE A 58 0.88 -10.79 15.96
CA ILE A 58 1.73 -10.68 14.77
C ILE A 58 2.85 -9.67 15.00
N ALA A 59 2.54 -8.50 15.57
CA ALA A 59 3.52 -7.44 15.78
C ALA A 59 4.65 -7.86 16.73
N GLN A 60 4.32 -8.62 17.79
CA GLN A 60 5.32 -9.13 18.73
C GLN A 60 6.25 -10.19 18.11
N ASN A 61 5.74 -10.95 17.15
CA ASN A 61 6.47 -12.04 16.50
C ASN A 61 7.04 -11.65 15.13
N GLN A 62 6.90 -10.40 14.71
CA GLN A 62 7.31 -9.97 13.39
C GLN A 62 8.84 -9.96 13.27
N PRO A 63 9.43 -10.72 12.34
CA PRO A 63 10.87 -10.69 12.13
C PRO A 63 11.32 -9.32 11.61
N MET A 64 12.54 -8.91 11.94
CA MET A 64 13.14 -7.75 11.31
C MET A 64 13.24 -7.98 9.80
N LEU A 65 12.76 -7.01 9.02
CA LEU A 65 12.94 -7.04 7.57
C LEU A 65 14.44 -6.94 7.26
N PRO A 66 14.95 -7.72 6.28
CA PRO A 66 16.31 -7.56 5.81
C PRO A 66 16.48 -6.16 5.21
N GLU A 67 17.67 -5.57 5.36
CA GLU A 67 17.98 -4.22 4.89
C GLU A 67 17.81 -4.06 3.37
N THR A 68 17.96 -5.15 2.62
CA THR A 68 17.87 -5.16 1.14
C THR A 68 16.94 -6.26 0.62
N PRO A 69 15.60 -6.12 0.76
CA PRO A 69 14.66 -7.14 0.31
C PRO A 69 14.58 -7.29 -1.23
N TRP A 70 15.17 -6.35 -1.97
CA TRP A 70 15.01 -6.22 -3.42
C TRP A 70 16.35 -6.11 -4.18
N GLU A 71 17.48 -6.47 -3.56
CA GLU A 71 18.74 -6.60 -4.29
C GLU A 71 18.74 -7.86 -5.15
N ARG A 72 18.41 -7.69 -6.44
CA ARG A 72 19.02 -8.39 -7.59
C ARG A 72 18.82 -7.59 -8.87
#